data_AF-A0A8J5RHV1-F1
#
_entry.id   AF-A0A8J5RHV1-F1
#
_cell.length_a   1.000
_cell.length_b   1.000
_cell.length_c   1.000
_cell.angle_alpha   90.00
_cell.angle_beta   90.00
_cell.angle_gamma   90.00
#
_symmetry.space_group_name_H-M   'P 1'
#
loop_
_entity.id
_entity.type
_entity.pdbx_description
1 polymer ?
#
loop_
_entity_poly.entity_id
_entity_poly.type
_entity_poly.pdbx_seq_one_letter_code
_entity_poly.pdbx_strand_id
1 'polypeptide(L)'
;MAARAKETARKRRRSPSPVPVTCTDLELSYDCTVLVAGAVAATSTQPIADLQSLRASCKAMHMATNERFVKRRVPLERLDTMRWLENERYLAAVKNLAAAGNPDACYVVGVTCVFARQDMEQGLLCLRQAAAAGHKVAMYVLGLLLYASGAAARGAGKEYVRQVEGDASASAGATPTTNKECRRCRHISVDTVNEVTWKVTGQRRGQVAPPLPEDNHRCTASSVCGKEGWDGYGVFCSEGCRIRHEYSVFFAKVNYLH
;
A
#
# COMPACT_ATOMS: atom_id res chain seq x y z
N MET A 1 17.42 -49.18 91.99
CA MET A 1 18.58 -48.56 91.29
C MET A 1 18.32 -48.58 89.80
N ALA A 2 17.74 -47.50 89.26
CA ALA A 2 17.39 -47.38 87.85
C ALA A 2 18.56 -46.71 87.09
N ALA A 3 19.11 -47.37 86.07
CA ALA A 3 20.09 -46.79 85.16
C ALA A 3 19.40 -46.47 83.82
N ARG A 4 19.20 -45.17 83.56
CA ARG A 4 18.80 -44.61 82.26
C ARG A 4 20.02 -44.51 81.36
N ALA A 5 19.99 -45.14 80.18
CA ALA A 5 20.92 -44.86 79.09
C ALA A 5 20.22 -43.98 78.04
N LYS A 6 20.91 -42.90 77.63
CA LYS A 6 20.42 -41.79 76.83
C LYS A 6 20.50 -42.12 75.33
N GLU A 7 19.39 -41.93 74.62
CA GLU A 7 19.33 -41.99 73.16
C GLU A 7 19.79 -40.65 72.55
N THR A 8 20.79 -40.70 71.66
CA THR A 8 21.37 -39.51 71.03
C THR A 8 20.68 -39.24 69.69
N ALA A 9 19.91 -38.16 69.62
CA ALA A 9 19.21 -37.73 68.41
C ALA A 9 20.19 -37.22 67.34
N ARG A 10 20.27 -37.94 66.23
CA ARG A 10 21.03 -37.59 65.02
C ARG A 10 20.39 -36.39 64.32
N LYS A 11 21.05 -35.22 64.34
CA LYS A 11 20.64 -33.99 63.62
C LYS A 11 20.47 -34.28 62.13
N ARG A 12 19.23 -34.26 61.63
CA ARG A 12 18.93 -34.19 60.19
C ARG A 12 19.43 -32.85 59.64
N ARG A 13 20.36 -32.89 58.69
CA ARG A 13 20.77 -31.72 57.90
C ARG A 13 19.56 -31.21 57.13
N ARG A 14 19.18 -29.94 57.35
CA ARG A 14 18.17 -29.26 56.53
C ARG A 14 18.75 -29.09 55.12
N SER A 15 18.02 -29.56 54.11
CA SER A 15 18.26 -29.20 52.72
C SER A 15 18.08 -27.69 52.57
N PRO A 16 18.91 -27.01 51.75
CA PRO A 16 18.68 -25.62 51.43
C PRO A 16 17.33 -25.49 50.72
N SER A 17 16.51 -24.54 51.18
CA SER A 17 15.25 -24.18 50.53
C SER A 17 15.50 -23.78 49.07
N PRO A 18 14.62 -24.14 48.12
CA PRO A 18 14.72 -23.61 46.77
C PRO A 18 14.65 -22.08 46.86
N VAL A 19 15.67 -21.42 46.33
CA VAL A 19 15.64 -19.97 46.13
C VAL A 19 14.43 -19.70 45.24
N PRO A 20 13.50 -18.82 45.63
CA PRO A 20 12.44 -18.42 44.72
C PRO A 20 13.14 -17.71 43.57
N VAL A 21 13.18 -18.34 42.40
CA VAL A 21 13.41 -17.62 41.16
C VAL A 21 12.20 -16.71 41.06
N THR A 22 12.33 -15.47 41.52
CA THR A 22 11.41 -14.42 41.16
C THR A 22 11.56 -14.30 39.65
N CYS A 23 10.61 -14.87 38.91
CA CYS A 23 10.36 -14.49 37.54
C CYS A 23 10.00 -13.01 37.63
N THR A 24 11.00 -12.13 37.57
CA THR A 24 10.77 -10.72 37.34
C THR A 24 10.07 -10.72 35.99
N ASP A 25 8.77 -10.46 35.99
CA ASP A 25 8.00 -10.22 34.78
C ASP A 25 8.84 -9.28 33.93
N LEU A 26 9.40 -9.81 32.84
CA LEU A 26 10.11 -9.01 31.86
C LEU A 26 9.00 -8.26 31.13
N GLU A 27 8.47 -7.21 31.77
CA GLU A 27 7.49 -6.33 31.13
C GLU A 27 8.15 -5.77 29.88
N LEU A 28 7.78 -6.31 28.74
CA LEU A 28 8.17 -5.77 27.45
C LEU A 28 7.78 -4.30 27.45
N SER A 29 8.76 -3.44 27.14
CA SER A 29 8.46 -2.02 26.95
C SER A 29 7.35 -1.87 25.90
N TYR A 30 6.58 -0.79 26.00
CA TYR A 30 5.52 -0.53 25.04
C TYR A 30 6.06 -0.51 23.60
N ASP A 31 7.25 0.05 23.38
CA ASP A 31 7.91 0.06 22.08
C ASP A 31 8.18 -1.35 21.55
N CYS A 32 8.67 -2.26 22.39
CA CYS A 32 8.85 -3.66 22.00
C CYS A 32 7.52 -4.33 21.65
N THR A 33 6.45 -4.01 22.38
CA THR A 33 5.09 -4.51 22.10
C THR A 33 4.60 -4.03 20.72
N VAL A 34 4.82 -2.76 20.38
CA VAL A 34 4.49 -2.18 19.06
C VAL A 34 5.33 -2.82 17.95
N LEU A 35 6.61 -3.07 18.19
CA LEU A 35 7.48 -3.75 17.22
C LEU A 35 7.06 -5.19 16.97
N VAL A 36 6.70 -5.94 18.01
CA VAL A 36 6.18 -7.31 17.87
C VAL A 36 4.87 -7.31 17.08
N ALA A 37 3.91 -6.46 17.44
CA ALA A 37 2.65 -6.34 16.70
C ALA A 37 2.88 -5.91 15.24
N GLY A 38 3.82 -4.99 15.00
CA GLY A 38 4.20 -4.54 13.66
C GLY A 38 4.89 -5.61 12.82
N ALA A 39 5.69 -6.47 13.45
CA ALA A 39 6.28 -7.63 12.79
C ALA A 39 5.19 -8.63 12.41
N VAL A 40 4.27 -8.97 13.32
CA VAL A 40 3.12 -9.83 13.03
C VAL A 40 2.28 -9.26 11.89
N ALA A 41 1.98 -7.96 11.91
CA ALA A 41 1.25 -7.30 10.82
C ALA A 41 1.93 -7.45 9.45
N ALA A 42 3.27 -7.38 9.40
CA ALA A 42 4.05 -7.48 8.17
C ALA A 42 4.24 -8.94 7.69
N THR A 43 4.38 -9.90 8.61
CA THR A 43 4.83 -11.26 8.30
C THR A 43 3.76 -12.33 8.42
N SER A 44 2.61 -12.06 9.05
CA SER A 44 1.48 -13.00 9.15
C SER A 44 0.82 -13.28 7.80
N THR A 45 0.46 -14.54 7.55
CA THR A 45 -0.37 -14.95 6.41
C THR A 45 -1.83 -14.50 6.53
N GLN A 46 -2.29 -14.16 7.73
CA GLN A 46 -3.64 -13.68 8.03
C GLN A 46 -3.60 -12.45 8.97
N PRO A 47 -3.03 -11.33 8.51
CA PRO A 47 -2.62 -10.24 9.40
C PRO A 47 -3.78 -9.62 10.18
N ILE A 48 -4.99 -9.55 9.61
CA ILE A 48 -6.16 -9.01 10.33
C ILE A 48 -6.62 -9.94 11.45
N ALA A 49 -6.62 -11.26 11.22
CA ALA A 49 -7.03 -12.23 12.23
C ALA A 49 -6.00 -12.28 13.37
N ASP A 50 -4.71 -12.30 13.04
CA ASP A 50 -3.66 -12.34 14.06
C ASP A 50 -3.60 -11.06 14.89
N LEU A 51 -3.80 -9.89 14.27
CA LEU A 51 -3.91 -8.63 15.01
C LEU A 51 -5.17 -8.59 15.91
N GLN A 52 -6.26 -9.23 15.51
CA GLN A 52 -7.44 -9.38 16.38
C GLN A 52 -7.15 -10.28 17.58
N SER A 53 -6.43 -11.39 17.36
CA SER A 53 -5.97 -12.28 18.43
C SER A 53 -5.03 -11.56 19.40
N LEU A 54 -4.05 -10.80 18.90
CA LEU A 54 -3.18 -9.97 19.73
C LEU A 54 -3.97 -8.92 20.51
N ARG A 55 -4.96 -8.27 19.87
CA ARG A 55 -5.80 -7.28 20.54
C ARG A 55 -6.60 -7.87 21.71
N ALA A 56 -6.99 -9.14 21.61
CA ALA A 56 -7.73 -9.84 22.65
C ALA A 56 -6.84 -10.37 23.78
N SER A 57 -5.52 -10.43 23.61
CA SER A 57 -4.62 -11.07 24.59
C SER A 57 -4.39 -10.21 25.84
N CYS A 58 -4.06 -8.92 25.66
CA CYS A 58 -3.81 -8.01 26.78
C CYS A 58 -3.98 -6.54 26.39
N LYS A 59 -4.10 -5.66 27.41
CA LYS A 59 -4.26 -4.20 27.22
C LYS A 59 -3.09 -3.58 26.44
N ALA A 60 -1.85 -3.99 26.71
CA ALA A 60 -0.68 -3.47 26.00
C ALA A 60 -0.74 -3.79 24.51
N MET A 61 -1.03 -5.04 24.14
CA MET A 61 -1.22 -5.45 22.74
C MET A 61 -2.44 -4.81 22.10
N HIS A 62 -3.53 -4.62 22.84
CA HIS A 62 -4.69 -3.87 22.37
C HIS A 62 -4.29 -2.47 21.88
N MET A 63 -3.55 -1.72 22.72
CA MET A 63 -3.07 -0.39 22.37
C MET A 63 -2.06 -0.44 21.21
N ALA A 64 -1.10 -1.36 21.26
CA ALA A 64 -0.09 -1.52 20.22
C ALA A 64 -0.70 -1.82 18.84
N THR A 65 -1.71 -2.69 18.75
CA THR A 65 -2.39 -3.00 17.48
C THR A 65 -3.15 -1.81 16.88
N ASN A 66 -3.45 -0.80 17.68
CA ASN A 66 -4.11 0.43 17.23
C ASN A 66 -3.12 1.49 16.73
N GLU A 67 -1.83 1.33 17.00
CA GLU A 67 -0.80 2.25 16.53
C GLU A 67 -0.74 2.33 15.00
N ARG A 68 -0.51 3.55 14.51
CA ARG A 68 -0.37 3.79 13.07
C ARG A 68 0.76 2.95 12.48
N PHE A 69 1.86 2.80 13.20
CA PHE A 69 3.00 1.99 12.78
C PHE A 69 2.58 0.55 12.40
N VAL A 70 1.77 -0.11 13.24
CA VAL A 70 1.33 -1.50 13.01
C VAL A 70 0.40 -1.58 11.81
N LYS A 71 -0.59 -0.69 11.73
CA LYS A 71 -1.55 -0.67 10.60
C LYS A 71 -0.87 -0.37 9.26
N ARG A 72 0.15 0.49 9.24
CA ARG A 72 0.93 0.79 8.03
C ARG A 72 1.72 -0.40 7.49
N ARG A 73 1.96 -1.43 8.32
CA ARG A 73 2.74 -2.62 7.97
C ARG A 73 1.90 -3.74 7.37
N VAL A 74 0.56 -3.66 7.42
CA VAL A 74 -0.32 -4.71 6.89
C VAL A 74 -0.26 -4.74 5.36
N PRO A 75 0.19 -5.84 4.73
CA PRO A 75 0.22 -5.97 3.28
C PRO A 75 -1.17 -6.33 2.75
N LEU A 76 -1.73 -5.51 1.85
CA LEU A 76 -3.08 -5.72 1.32
C LEU A 76 -3.22 -6.97 0.45
N GLU A 77 -2.13 -7.39 -0.21
CA GLU A 77 -2.05 -8.65 -0.96
C GLU A 77 -2.41 -9.89 -0.11
N ARG A 78 -2.23 -9.83 1.21
CA ARG A 78 -2.60 -10.94 2.12
C ARG A 78 -4.07 -10.93 2.53
N LEU A 79 -4.84 -9.96 2.05
CA LEU A 79 -6.26 -9.83 2.34
C LEU A 79 -7.14 -10.33 1.19
N ASP A 80 -6.58 -11.01 0.19
CA ASP A 80 -7.33 -11.44 -1.00
C ASP A 80 -8.50 -12.36 -0.64
N THR A 81 -8.32 -13.35 0.24
CA THR A 81 -9.45 -14.19 0.69
C THR A 81 -10.58 -13.35 1.30
N MET A 82 -10.24 -12.36 2.13
CA MET A 82 -11.21 -11.45 2.74
C MET A 82 -11.87 -10.53 1.69
N ARG A 83 -11.10 -10.06 0.71
CA ARG A 83 -11.56 -9.21 -0.41
C ARG A 83 -12.70 -9.88 -1.18
N TRP A 84 -12.54 -11.17 -1.46
CA TRP A 84 -13.49 -11.96 -2.27
C TRP A 84 -14.67 -12.52 -1.44
N LEU A 85 -14.42 -13.05 -0.25
CA LEU A 85 -15.45 -13.74 0.55
C LEU A 85 -16.18 -12.82 1.54
N GLU A 86 -15.51 -11.80 2.07
CA GLU A 86 -16.00 -10.95 3.16
C GLU A 86 -15.84 -9.46 2.79
N ASN A 87 -16.42 -9.07 1.65
CA ASN A 87 -16.09 -7.78 1.03
C ASN A 87 -16.38 -6.56 1.92
N GLU A 88 -17.45 -6.56 2.72
CA GLU A 88 -17.73 -5.47 3.65
C GLU A 88 -16.65 -5.33 4.73
N ARG A 89 -16.19 -6.46 5.28
CA ARG A 89 -15.11 -6.51 6.26
C ARG A 89 -13.79 -6.05 5.64
N TYR A 90 -13.52 -6.47 4.40
CA TYR A 90 -12.37 -5.99 3.63
C TYR A 90 -12.40 -4.46 3.45
N LEU A 91 -13.53 -3.90 3.00
CA LEU A 91 -13.66 -2.46 2.81
C LEU A 91 -13.51 -1.68 4.12
N ALA A 92 -14.04 -2.20 5.23
CA ALA A 92 -13.84 -1.61 6.55
C ALA A 92 -12.37 -1.65 6.99
N ALA A 93 -11.67 -2.78 6.75
CA ALA A 93 -10.25 -2.91 7.02
C ALA A 93 -9.43 -1.92 6.18
N VAL A 94 -9.66 -1.86 4.86
CA VAL A 94 -8.98 -0.92 3.94
C VAL A 94 -9.17 0.52 4.41
N LYS A 95 -10.39 0.94 4.77
CA LYS A 95 -10.63 2.30 5.30
C LYS A 95 -9.83 2.58 6.59
N ASN A 96 -9.78 1.63 7.52
CA ASN A 96 -9.04 1.76 8.78
C ASN A 96 -7.52 1.84 8.54
N LEU A 97 -7.00 0.99 7.65
CA LEU A 97 -5.58 0.98 7.26
C LEU A 97 -5.19 2.28 6.54
N ALA A 98 -6.04 2.78 5.63
CA ALA A 98 -5.84 4.04 4.94
C ALA A 98 -5.83 5.24 5.91
N ALA A 99 -6.75 5.26 6.89
CA ALA A 99 -6.76 6.28 7.95
C ALA A 99 -5.47 6.28 8.81
N ALA A 100 -4.77 5.14 8.86
CA ALA A 100 -3.45 5.02 9.50
C ALA A 100 -2.27 5.36 8.57
N GLY A 101 -2.52 5.64 7.28
CA GLY A 101 -1.49 5.96 6.29
C GLY A 101 -0.80 4.74 5.67
N ASN A 102 -1.49 3.60 5.60
CA ASN A 102 -1.00 2.43 4.87
C ASN A 102 -1.00 2.74 3.35
N PRO A 103 0.13 2.62 2.64
CA PRO A 103 0.25 3.07 1.25
C PRO A 103 -0.69 2.34 0.29
N ASP A 104 -0.77 1.00 0.39
CA ASP A 104 -1.63 0.19 -0.47
C ASP A 104 -3.12 0.52 -0.22
N ALA A 105 -3.49 0.69 1.05
CA ALA A 105 -4.85 1.04 1.42
C ALA A 105 -5.22 2.46 0.96
N CYS A 106 -4.33 3.44 1.13
CA CYS A 106 -4.48 4.79 0.60
C CYS A 106 -4.65 4.77 -0.94
N TYR A 107 -3.89 3.92 -1.64
CA TYR A 107 -4.06 3.73 -3.08
C TYR A 107 -5.47 3.23 -3.43
N VAL A 108 -5.94 2.14 -2.81
CA VAL A 108 -7.28 1.57 -3.07
C VAL A 108 -8.39 2.57 -2.75
N VAL A 109 -8.31 3.28 -1.61
CA VAL A 109 -9.27 4.33 -1.26
C VAL A 109 -9.22 5.48 -2.26
N GLY A 110 -8.03 5.91 -2.68
CA GLY A 110 -7.86 6.98 -3.66
C GLY A 110 -8.48 6.66 -5.01
N VAL A 111 -8.21 5.47 -5.55
CA VAL A 111 -8.82 4.97 -6.79
C VAL A 111 -10.35 4.86 -6.64
N THR A 112 -10.84 4.35 -5.51
CA THR A 112 -12.28 4.26 -5.25
C THR A 112 -12.95 5.65 -5.27
N CYS A 113 -12.34 6.64 -4.62
CA CYS A 113 -12.86 8.00 -4.60
C CYS A 113 -12.91 8.61 -6.01
N VAL A 114 -11.80 8.54 -6.77
CA VAL A 114 -11.73 9.07 -8.14
C VAL A 114 -12.73 8.38 -9.07
N PHE A 115 -12.64 7.05 -9.19
CA PHE A 115 -13.30 6.33 -10.28
C PHE A 115 -14.70 5.83 -9.94
N ALA A 116 -14.95 5.46 -8.69
CA ALA A 116 -16.24 4.91 -8.28
C ALA A 116 -17.17 5.96 -7.67
N ARG A 117 -16.63 6.94 -6.94
CA ARG A 117 -17.43 7.97 -6.22
C ARG A 117 -17.43 9.35 -6.86
N GLN A 118 -16.58 9.59 -7.85
CA GLN A 118 -16.40 10.91 -8.47
C GLN A 118 -15.94 12.00 -7.48
N ASP A 119 -15.23 11.59 -6.43
CA ASP A 119 -14.65 12.46 -5.42
C ASP A 119 -13.15 12.66 -5.72
N MET A 120 -12.88 13.63 -6.59
CA MET A 120 -11.53 13.95 -7.05
C MET A 120 -10.64 14.50 -5.94
N GLU A 121 -11.19 15.30 -5.03
CA GLU A 121 -10.41 15.94 -3.97
C GLU A 121 -9.87 14.90 -2.98
N GLN A 122 -10.76 14.08 -2.42
CA GLN A 122 -10.37 13.01 -1.50
C GLN A 122 -9.52 11.95 -2.21
N GLY A 123 -9.86 11.65 -3.47
CA GLY A 123 -9.11 10.72 -4.30
C GLY A 123 -7.65 11.13 -4.49
N LEU A 124 -7.41 12.37 -4.89
CA LEU A 124 -6.05 12.92 -5.05
C LEU A 124 -5.30 13.01 -3.72
N LEU A 125 -5.98 13.31 -2.61
CA LEU A 125 -5.36 13.33 -1.28
C LEU A 125 -4.82 11.95 -0.88
N CYS A 126 -5.64 10.91 -1.01
CA CYS A 126 -5.23 9.54 -0.70
C CYS A 126 -4.12 9.05 -1.64
N LEU A 127 -4.21 9.35 -2.95
CA LEU A 127 -3.17 9.00 -3.91
C LEU A 127 -1.84 9.69 -3.62
N ARG A 128 -1.85 10.96 -3.19
CA ARG A 128 -0.64 11.68 -2.75
C ARG A 128 -0.01 11.04 -1.52
N GLN A 129 -0.80 10.60 -0.54
CA GLN A 129 -0.29 9.89 0.64
C GLN A 129 0.40 8.58 0.26
N ALA A 130 -0.20 7.80 -0.62
CA ALA A 130 0.39 6.56 -1.12
C ALA A 130 1.67 6.81 -1.93
N ALA A 131 1.63 7.80 -2.84
CA ALA A 131 2.77 8.21 -3.66
C ALA A 131 3.95 8.69 -2.80
N ALA A 132 3.71 9.54 -1.79
CA ALA A 132 4.73 10.02 -0.86
C ALA A 132 5.37 8.90 -0.03
N ALA A 133 4.65 7.78 0.15
CA ALA A 133 5.17 6.57 0.79
C ALA A 133 5.86 5.60 -0.17
N GLY A 134 6.05 5.97 -1.44
CA GLY A 134 6.77 5.16 -2.43
C GLY A 134 5.88 4.21 -3.26
N HIS A 135 4.55 4.30 -3.16
CA HIS A 135 3.65 3.40 -3.88
C HIS A 135 3.61 3.72 -5.39
N LYS A 136 4.39 2.98 -6.20
CA LYS A 136 4.57 3.23 -7.64
C LYS A 136 3.26 3.32 -8.44
N VAL A 137 2.31 2.42 -8.20
CA VAL A 137 1.03 2.43 -8.94
C VAL A 137 0.21 3.68 -8.59
N ALA A 138 0.36 4.20 -7.37
CA ALA A 138 -0.30 5.45 -6.96
C ALA A 138 0.36 6.65 -7.63
N MET A 139 1.70 6.69 -7.70
CA MET A 139 2.43 7.72 -8.46
C MET A 139 2.01 7.72 -9.93
N TYR A 140 1.87 6.54 -10.56
CA TYR A 140 1.43 6.43 -11.95
C TYR A 140 0.03 7.05 -12.15
N VAL A 141 -0.97 6.62 -11.38
CA VAL A 141 -2.34 7.13 -11.50
C VAL A 141 -2.40 8.63 -11.17
N LEU A 142 -1.76 9.05 -10.08
CA LEU A 142 -1.68 10.46 -9.69
C LEU A 142 -1.00 11.30 -10.77
N GLY A 143 0.08 10.79 -11.37
CA GLY A 143 0.83 11.43 -12.43
C GLY A 143 -0.04 11.72 -13.65
N LEU A 144 -0.83 10.73 -14.10
CA LEU A 144 -1.77 10.90 -15.21
C LEU A 144 -2.88 11.92 -14.89
N LEU A 145 -3.46 11.86 -13.69
CA LEU A 145 -4.51 12.79 -13.28
C LEU A 145 -3.99 14.23 -13.20
N LEU A 146 -2.81 14.43 -12.60
CA LEU A 146 -2.19 15.75 -12.51
C LEU A 146 -1.76 16.28 -13.89
N TYR A 147 -1.26 15.42 -14.76
CA TYR A 147 -0.88 15.79 -16.13
C TYR A 147 -2.07 16.37 -16.93
N ALA A 148 -3.27 15.82 -16.72
CA ALA A 148 -4.50 16.27 -17.35
C ALA A 148 -5.17 17.47 -16.64
N SER A 149 -4.85 17.73 -15.37
CA SER A 149 -5.48 18.80 -14.57
C SER A 149 -5.06 20.24 -14.91
N GLY A 150 -4.21 20.44 -15.92
CA GLY A 150 -3.81 21.76 -16.43
C GLY A 150 -2.34 22.11 -16.19
N ALA A 151 -1.92 23.26 -16.73
CA ALA A 151 -0.51 23.65 -16.83
C ALA A 151 0.23 23.71 -15.48
N ALA A 152 -0.43 24.20 -14.42
CA ALA A 152 0.17 24.34 -13.09
C ALA A 152 0.55 22.99 -12.44
N ALA A 153 -0.27 21.96 -12.65
CA ALA A 153 -0.08 20.63 -12.07
C ALA A 153 0.69 19.67 -12.99
N ARG A 154 0.79 20.00 -14.29
CA ARG A 154 1.41 19.14 -15.29
C ARG A 154 2.88 18.81 -15.00
N GLY A 155 3.65 19.76 -14.47
CA GLY A 155 5.04 19.52 -14.08
C GLY A 155 5.16 18.44 -13.00
N ALA A 156 4.33 18.52 -11.96
CA ALA A 156 4.26 17.49 -10.91
C ALA A 156 3.80 16.14 -11.48
N GLY A 157 2.83 16.15 -12.41
CA GLY A 157 2.39 14.93 -13.08
C GLY A 157 3.51 14.22 -13.84
N LYS A 158 4.33 14.98 -14.58
CA LYS A 158 5.52 14.45 -15.27
C LYS A 158 6.51 13.83 -14.30
N GLU A 159 6.81 14.52 -13.20
CA GLU A 159 7.79 14.04 -12.22
C GLU A 159 7.36 12.72 -11.56
N TYR A 160 6.07 12.56 -11.22
CA TYR A 160 5.58 11.28 -10.72
C TYR A 160 5.75 10.14 -11.74
N VAL A 161 5.43 10.38 -13.02
CA VAL A 161 5.62 9.36 -14.06
C VAL A 161 7.10 9.06 -14.29
N ARG A 162 7.99 10.05 -14.15
CA ARG A 162 9.45 9.86 -14.20
C ARG A 162 9.93 8.94 -13.08
N GLN A 163 9.47 9.16 -11.85
CA GLN A 163 9.82 8.33 -10.69
C GLN A 163 9.36 6.87 -10.82
N VAL A 164 8.23 6.61 -11.49
CA VAL A 164 7.71 5.25 -11.71
C VAL A 164 8.68 4.39 -12.50
N GLU A 165 9.26 4.94 -13.57
CA GLU A 165 10.27 4.25 -14.39
C GLU A 165 11.64 4.14 -13.70
N GLY A 166 11.83 4.86 -12.59
CA GLY A 166 13.05 4.91 -11.79
C GLY A 166 13.95 6.09 -12.16
N ASP A 167 14.68 6.60 -11.16
CA ASP A 167 15.81 7.47 -11.44
C ASP A 167 16.84 6.64 -12.21
N ALA A 168 17.14 7.06 -13.43
CA ALA A 168 18.35 6.63 -14.14
C ALA A 168 19.55 7.03 -13.29
N SER A 169 19.91 6.22 -12.30
CA SER A 169 21.14 6.41 -11.54
C SER A 169 22.31 6.31 -12.52
N ALA A 170 22.93 7.47 -12.75
CA ALA A 170 24.37 7.62 -12.94
C ALA A 170 25.09 6.61 -13.87
N SER A 171 24.54 6.33 -15.05
CA SER A 171 25.37 5.85 -16.16
C SER A 171 25.33 6.90 -17.27
N ALA A 172 26.51 7.42 -17.59
CA ALA A 172 26.73 8.32 -18.71
C ALA A 172 26.33 7.61 -20.00
N GLY A 173 25.11 7.88 -20.47
CA GLY A 173 24.50 7.25 -21.63
C GLY A 173 23.00 7.10 -21.39
N ALA A 174 22.23 8.13 -21.74
CA ALA A 174 20.78 8.12 -21.63
C ALA A 174 20.18 6.99 -22.49
N THR A 175 20.02 5.80 -21.90
CA THR A 175 19.16 4.77 -22.49
C THR A 175 17.73 5.33 -22.55
N PRO A 176 16.98 5.10 -23.65
CA PRO A 176 15.58 5.49 -23.69
C PRO A 176 14.87 4.91 -22.47
N THR A 177 14.23 5.77 -21.69
CA THR A 177 13.46 5.37 -20.50
C THR A 177 12.43 4.35 -20.96
N THR A 178 12.69 3.07 -20.69
CA THR A 178 11.81 1.99 -21.13
C THR A 178 10.45 2.22 -20.50
N ASN A 179 9.36 2.16 -21.26
CA ASN A 179 8.00 2.36 -20.73
C ASN A 179 7.46 1.12 -20.00
N LYS A 180 8.31 0.41 -19.27
CA LYS A 180 8.02 -0.93 -18.74
C LYS A 180 7.26 -0.84 -17.42
N GLU A 181 7.71 0.02 -16.51
CA GLU A 181 7.08 0.16 -15.20
C GLU A 181 5.72 0.84 -15.34
N CYS A 182 5.59 1.86 -16.21
CA CYS A 182 4.28 2.46 -16.50
C CYS A 182 3.30 1.43 -17.07
N ARG A 183 3.73 0.53 -17.96
CA ARG A 183 2.88 -0.56 -18.47
C ARG A 183 2.42 -1.51 -17.35
N ARG A 184 3.31 -1.84 -16.41
CA ARG A 184 2.97 -2.67 -15.25
C ARG A 184 1.99 -1.96 -14.33
N CYS A 185 2.27 -0.70 -13.98
CA CYS A 185 1.37 0.13 -13.18
C CYS A 185 0.01 0.32 -13.86
N ARG A 186 -0.02 0.47 -15.19
CA ARG A 186 -1.25 0.55 -15.98
C ARG A 186 -2.10 -0.71 -15.85
N HIS A 187 -1.49 -1.90 -15.95
CA HIS A 187 -2.23 -3.16 -15.79
C HIS A 187 -2.88 -3.23 -14.41
N ILE A 188 -2.08 -3.07 -13.34
CA ILE A 188 -2.55 -3.15 -11.96
C ILE A 188 -3.64 -2.10 -11.68
N SER A 189 -3.45 -0.88 -12.19
CA SER A 189 -4.42 0.20 -11.98
C SER A 189 -5.73 -0.01 -12.72
N VAL A 190 -5.70 -0.54 -13.95
CA VAL A 190 -6.93 -0.92 -14.66
C VAL A 190 -7.68 -2.01 -13.89
N ASP A 191 -6.99 -3.05 -13.41
CA ASP A 191 -7.62 -4.13 -12.64
C ASP A 191 -8.26 -3.59 -11.35
N THR A 192 -7.54 -2.70 -10.64
CA THR A 192 -8.04 -2.07 -9.41
C THR A 192 -9.26 -1.20 -9.70
N VAL A 193 -9.23 -0.39 -10.76
CA VAL A 193 -10.38 0.44 -11.17
C VAL A 193 -11.59 -0.43 -11.47
N ASN A 194 -11.40 -1.54 -12.18
CA ASN A 194 -12.47 -2.48 -12.50
C ASN A 194 -13.08 -3.09 -11.24
N GLU A 195 -12.23 -3.50 -10.30
CA GLU A 195 -12.67 -4.07 -9.03
C GLU A 195 -13.55 -3.09 -8.23
N VAL A 196 -13.11 -1.83 -8.09
CA VAL A 196 -13.83 -0.85 -7.27
C VAL A 196 -15.08 -0.29 -7.97
N THR A 197 -15.15 -0.39 -9.30
CA THR A 197 -16.29 0.12 -10.09
C THR A 197 -17.33 -0.95 -10.41
N TRP A 198 -16.98 -2.24 -10.44
CA TRP A 198 -17.91 -3.33 -10.77
C TRP A 198 -19.12 -3.41 -9.82
N LYS A 199 -18.93 -3.08 -8.54
CA LYS A 199 -20.01 -3.11 -7.53
C LYS A 199 -20.86 -1.84 -7.48
N VAL A 200 -20.49 -0.79 -8.21
CA VAL A 200 -21.26 0.46 -8.30
C VAL A 200 -22.19 0.36 -9.52
N THR A 201 -23.13 -0.59 -9.47
CA THR A 201 -24.18 -0.73 -10.48
C THR A 201 -25.24 0.36 -10.29
N GLY A 202 -25.51 1.16 -11.33
CA GLY A 202 -26.69 2.05 -11.40
C GLY A 202 -26.43 3.56 -11.35
N GLN A 203 -25.22 4.02 -11.03
CA GLN A 203 -24.85 5.43 -11.21
C GLN A 203 -24.34 5.67 -12.63
N ARG A 204 -24.92 6.64 -13.33
CA ARG A 204 -24.35 7.15 -14.59
C ARG A 204 -22.92 7.57 -14.30
N ARG A 205 -21.96 6.84 -14.86
CA ARG A 205 -20.55 7.20 -14.80
C ARG A 205 -20.42 8.55 -15.50
N GLY A 206 -20.09 9.58 -14.72
CA GLY A 206 -19.63 10.84 -15.27
C GLY A 206 -18.32 10.62 -16.04
N GLN A 207 -17.94 11.58 -16.88
CA GLN A 207 -16.66 11.51 -17.58
C GLN A 207 -15.51 11.57 -16.56
N VAL A 208 -14.92 10.42 -16.24
CA VAL A 208 -13.82 10.33 -15.26
C VAL A 208 -12.49 10.79 -15.84
N ALA A 209 -12.39 10.83 -17.17
CA ALA A 209 -11.22 11.29 -17.88
C ALA A 209 -11.25 12.82 -18.01
N PRO A 210 -10.47 13.59 -17.22
CA PRO A 210 -10.26 15.00 -17.52
C PRO A 210 -9.77 15.16 -18.99
N PRO A 211 -10.25 16.14 -19.74
CA PRO A 211 -9.75 16.34 -21.09
C PRO A 211 -8.23 16.63 -21.02
N LEU A 212 -7.45 15.98 -21.88
CA LEU A 212 -6.05 16.36 -22.04
C LEU A 212 -6.02 17.81 -22.54
N PRO A 213 -5.25 18.71 -21.92
CA PRO A 213 -5.21 20.08 -22.40
C PRO A 213 -4.55 20.13 -23.78
N GLU A 214 -5.09 20.97 -24.67
CA GLU A 214 -4.54 21.18 -26.00
C GLU A 214 -3.15 21.82 -25.90
N ASP A 215 -2.12 21.04 -26.19
CA ASP A 215 -0.78 21.55 -26.41
C ASP A 215 -0.53 21.54 -27.92
N ASN A 216 -0.06 22.64 -28.51
CA ASN A 216 0.28 22.77 -29.95
C ASN A 216 1.27 21.69 -30.45
N HIS A 217 1.91 20.94 -29.56
CA HIS A 217 2.76 19.81 -29.91
C HIS A 217 1.92 18.57 -30.25
N ARG A 218 1.78 18.26 -31.54
CA ARG A 218 1.15 17.02 -32.03
C ARG A 218 2.08 15.82 -31.83
N CYS A 219 1.66 14.83 -31.03
CA CYS A 219 2.27 13.51 -31.05
C CYS A 219 1.80 12.77 -32.30
N THR A 220 2.64 12.66 -33.33
CA THR A 220 2.30 11.92 -34.56
C THR A 220 3.01 10.57 -34.58
N ALA A 221 2.35 9.56 -35.16
CA ALA A 221 2.91 8.22 -35.38
C ALA A 221 3.88 8.14 -36.58
N SER A 222 4.11 9.24 -37.30
CA SER A 222 4.86 9.24 -38.56
C SER A 222 6.08 10.15 -38.53
N SER A 223 7.22 9.54 -38.86
CA SER A 223 8.53 10.09 -39.24
C SER A 223 9.33 10.95 -38.26
N VAL A 224 8.71 11.59 -37.26
CA VAL A 224 9.44 12.34 -36.20
C VAL A 224 9.48 11.58 -34.86
N CYS A 225 8.54 10.66 -34.66
CA CYS A 225 8.53 9.67 -33.59
C CYS A 225 8.79 8.31 -34.25
N GLY A 226 9.69 7.49 -33.70
CA GLY A 226 10.17 6.25 -34.33
C GLY A 226 9.04 5.37 -34.85
N LYS A 227 9.26 4.72 -36.00
CA LYS A 227 8.28 3.85 -36.64
C LYS A 227 7.79 2.82 -35.61
N GLU A 228 6.46 2.69 -35.48
CA GLU A 228 5.69 1.73 -34.64
C GLU A 228 5.18 2.17 -33.25
N GLY A 229 5.08 3.47 -32.93
CA GLY A 229 4.08 3.89 -31.93
C GLY A 229 2.69 3.76 -32.57
N TRP A 230 1.83 2.82 -32.21
CA TRP A 230 1.01 2.82 -30.99
C TRP A 230 0.80 1.44 -30.35
N ASP A 231 1.31 0.35 -30.94
CA ASP A 231 1.06 -1.05 -30.49
C ASP A 231 2.32 -1.89 -30.22
N GLY A 232 3.54 -1.38 -30.45
CA GLY A 232 4.77 -2.16 -30.24
C GLY A 232 5.93 -1.27 -29.80
N TYR A 233 6.63 -1.65 -28.73
CA TYR A 233 7.96 -1.18 -28.24
C TYR A 233 8.41 0.26 -28.62
N GLY A 234 7.49 1.21 -28.72
CA GLY A 234 7.70 2.43 -29.47
C GLY A 234 8.63 3.40 -28.78
N VAL A 235 9.56 3.98 -29.54
CA VAL A 235 10.37 5.10 -29.09
C VAL A 235 9.50 6.36 -29.12
N PHE A 236 9.18 6.90 -27.94
CA PHE A 236 8.46 8.17 -27.82
C PHE A 236 9.39 9.35 -28.15
N CYS A 237 8.91 10.29 -28.96
CA CYS A 237 9.65 11.50 -29.33
C CYS A 237 9.81 12.52 -28.19
N SER A 238 8.99 12.42 -27.14
CA SER A 238 9.16 13.19 -25.91
C SER A 238 8.51 12.48 -24.74
N GLU A 239 8.94 12.84 -23.52
CA GLU A 239 8.28 12.40 -22.30
C GLU A 239 6.79 12.80 -22.27
N GLY A 240 6.46 13.99 -22.78
CA GLY A 240 5.07 14.44 -22.90
C GLY A 240 4.24 13.57 -23.85
N CYS A 241 4.83 13.06 -24.94
CA CYS A 241 4.14 12.10 -25.81
C CYS A 241 3.98 10.73 -25.20
N ARG A 242 4.96 10.25 -24.43
CA ARG A 242 4.82 9.03 -23.63
C ARG A 242 3.67 9.13 -22.63
N ILE A 243 3.62 10.21 -21.85
CA ILE A 243 2.57 10.39 -20.83
C ILE A 243 1.19 10.53 -21.48
N ARG A 244 1.08 11.24 -22.61
CA ARG A 244 -0.18 11.33 -23.37
C ARG A 244 -0.63 9.96 -23.91
N HIS A 245 0.29 9.15 -24.41
CA HIS A 245 -0.03 7.78 -24.80
C HIS A 245 -0.51 6.95 -23.61
N GLU A 246 0.20 6.98 -22.47
CA GLU A 246 -0.22 6.28 -21.25
C GLU A 246 -1.59 6.74 -20.78
N TYR A 247 -1.85 8.05 -20.80
CA TYR A 247 -3.14 8.63 -20.49
C TYR A 247 -4.24 8.06 -21.40
N SER A 248 -4.05 8.16 -22.72
CA SER A 248 -5.03 7.66 -23.69
C SER A 248 -5.31 6.17 -23.54
N VAL A 249 -4.28 5.34 -23.38
CA VAL A 249 -4.45 3.88 -23.24
C VAL A 249 -5.10 3.52 -21.92
N PHE A 250 -4.72 4.16 -20.82
CA PHE A 250 -5.31 3.92 -19.50
C PHE A 250 -6.80 4.29 -19.48
N PHE A 251 -7.15 5.51 -19.88
CA PHE A 251 -8.54 5.96 -19.86
C PHE A 251 -9.41 5.30 -20.92
N ALA A 252 -8.84 4.87 -22.06
CA ALA A 252 -9.55 3.97 -22.95
C ALA A 252 -9.97 2.69 -22.19
N LYS A 253 -9.03 1.98 -21.57
CA LYS A 253 -9.33 0.73 -20.85
C LYS A 253 -10.32 0.91 -19.70
N VAL A 254 -10.23 2.01 -18.97
CA VAL A 254 -11.16 2.32 -17.86
C VAL A 254 -12.56 2.71 -18.37
N ASN A 255 -12.66 3.41 -19.50
CA ASN A 255 -13.94 3.87 -20.04
C ASN A 255 -14.66 2.83 -20.92
N TYR A 256 -13.94 1.91 -21.58
CA TYR A 256 -14.53 0.89 -22.46
C TYR A 256 -15.24 -0.26 -21.73
N LEU A 257 -15.23 -0.27 -20.39
CA LEU A 257 -15.82 -1.34 -19.59
C LEU A 257 -17.26 -0.97 -19.22
N HIS A 258 -18.13 -1.16 -20.20
CA HIS A 258 -19.59 -1.19 -20.11
C HIS A 258 -20.07 -2.64 -20.01
#